data_AF-A0AAD8YJ44-F1
#
_entry.id   AF-A0AAD8YJ44-F1
#
_cell.length_a   1.000
_cell.length_b   1.000
_cell.length_c   1.000
_cell.angle_alpha   90.00
_cell.angle_beta   90.00
_cell.angle_gamma   90.00
#
_symmetry.space_group_name_H-M   'P 1'
#
loop_
_entity.id
_entity.type
_entity.pdbx_description
1 polymer ?
#
loop_
_entity_poly.entity_id
_entity_poly.type
_entity_poly.pdbx_seq_one_letter_code
_entity_poly.pdbx_strand_id
1 'polypeptide(L)'
;MTNNDNSIPLVDLTTAQKIRFDSEEDKAAFGINRCYRDLYKKQIYKLKQNDANFCMLSVSGFSGIGNRFSWIGNLSEEICDRIGLYLWRNSHIKNITLTSCGLCEEKMERLFSRIVDQREQNESNNYLKKHDILEKILNVGDTSLTGHVMCYLALTPFTKLLHVDLSGNFVGTDGLAVLFKAIAGAPVEELRLNSCLLEDLSPLIIGARKLKELKLLSLNDNRLYSTAGNAQALSVLFDGGYPRLQQLFLGDCNINSELIETSAPSLLSNKTLWHCHMFNNLIGDRGVEALSKAICDWTSFEKIITSNHTLRKILVGGDWITSVSEKKLQRLSMINFYPGLSPAIRKQQINKAACLKLFTLLSDHDDIDPSMFLYYDIGIVPLIFSKLLYVSRYDPLRTKERLTIFYKILKCKVFQKKLSQANRLQINRDALMKKEEETRMKNEQLEADNAALSEENRRLKEQIASLMAQNSTDSKTSYLEAEQNVGSIAERVKTRAKRRKRGRK
;
A
#
# COMPACT_ATOMS: atom_id res chain seq x y z
N MET A 1 -52.39 53.14 14.11
CA MET A 1 -52.03 52.31 15.28
C MET A 1 -52.77 50.99 15.18
N THR A 2 -52.12 49.94 14.69
CA THR A 2 -52.55 48.54 14.89
C THR A 2 -51.28 47.70 14.88
N ASN A 3 -50.91 47.21 16.05
CA ASN A 3 -49.69 46.47 16.32
C ASN A 3 -49.72 45.07 15.72
N ASN A 4 -48.57 44.68 15.17
CA ASN A 4 -48.14 43.31 14.95
C ASN A 4 -48.12 42.53 16.26
N ASP A 5 -48.59 41.28 16.25
CA ASP A 5 -48.02 40.21 17.07
C ASP A 5 -48.27 38.85 16.39
N ASN A 6 -47.35 38.50 15.48
CA ASN A 6 -47.14 37.13 15.02
C ASN A 6 -46.01 36.52 15.86
N SER A 7 -46.29 36.18 17.11
CA SER A 7 -45.40 35.38 17.94
C SER A 7 -45.72 33.89 17.74
N ILE A 8 -44.84 33.17 17.06
CA ILE A 8 -44.77 31.70 17.06
C ILE A 8 -44.58 31.28 18.53
N PRO A 9 -45.34 30.32 19.08
CA PRO A 9 -45.19 29.93 20.47
C PRO A 9 -43.84 29.25 20.67
N LEU A 10 -43.00 29.87 21.49
CA LEU A 10 -41.76 29.28 21.98
C LEU A 10 -42.12 28.06 22.84
N VAL A 11 -41.79 26.86 22.37
CA VAL A 11 -41.96 25.64 23.16
C VAL A 11 -40.87 25.60 24.22
N ASP A 12 -41.27 25.77 25.48
CA ASP A 12 -40.42 25.59 26.65
C ASP A 12 -40.02 24.11 26.81
N LEU A 13 -38.76 23.81 26.52
CA LEU A 13 -38.17 22.48 26.61
C LEU A 13 -37.76 22.09 28.06
N THR A 14 -38.05 22.92 29.06
CA THR A 14 -37.66 22.66 30.47
C THR A 14 -38.74 21.99 31.31
N THR A 15 -40.01 22.03 30.88
CA THR A 15 -41.06 21.19 31.44
C THR A 15 -40.93 19.76 30.91
N ALA A 16 -40.79 18.78 31.81
CA ALA A 16 -40.82 17.36 31.50
C ALA A 16 -42.17 16.97 30.86
N GLN A 17 -42.32 17.20 29.56
CA GLN A 17 -43.41 16.62 28.79
C GLN A 17 -43.35 15.11 29.00
N LYS A 18 -44.41 14.55 29.59
CA LYS A 18 -44.66 13.11 29.57
C LYS A 18 -44.76 12.70 28.11
N ILE A 19 -43.65 12.32 27.50
CA ILE A 19 -43.63 11.76 26.15
C ILE A 19 -44.59 10.56 26.16
N ARG A 20 -45.70 10.71 25.43
CA ARG A 20 -46.61 9.62 25.14
C ARG A 20 -45.99 8.81 24.01
N PHE A 21 -46.07 7.49 24.10
CA PHE A 21 -45.73 6.65 22.97
C PHE A 21 -46.73 6.93 21.84
N ASP A 22 -46.21 7.17 20.64
CA ASP A 22 -47.02 7.49 19.46
C ASP A 22 -47.81 6.28 18.93
N SER A 23 -47.48 5.07 19.38
CA SER A 23 -48.15 3.82 18.99
C SER A 23 -48.19 2.84 20.17
N GLU A 24 -49.22 2.01 20.23
CA GLU A 24 -49.34 0.99 21.29
C GLU A 24 -48.27 -0.10 21.14
N GLU A 25 -47.77 -0.34 19.93
CA GLU A 25 -46.63 -1.24 19.66
C GLU A 25 -45.32 -0.67 20.23
N ASP A 26 -45.07 0.64 20.08
CA ASP A 26 -43.91 1.27 20.70
C ASP A 26 -44.02 1.27 22.23
N LYS A 27 -45.23 1.45 22.76
CA LYS A 27 -45.49 1.38 24.20
C LYS A 27 -45.30 -0.04 24.73
N ALA A 28 -45.72 -1.05 23.98
CA ALA A 28 -45.52 -2.45 24.34
C ALA A 28 -44.02 -2.80 24.32
N ALA A 29 -43.28 -2.40 23.29
CA ALA A 29 -41.85 -2.70 23.16
C ALA A 29 -40.97 -1.91 24.14
N PHE A 30 -41.15 -0.59 24.23
CA PHE A 30 -40.25 0.28 24.99
C PHE A 30 -40.80 0.71 26.36
N GLY A 31 -42.09 0.49 26.62
CA GLY A 31 -42.74 0.87 27.87
C GLY A 31 -42.45 -0.08 29.04
N ILE A 32 -41.81 -1.23 28.77
CA ILE A 32 -41.59 -2.33 29.73
C ILE A 32 -40.78 -1.87 30.95
N ASN A 33 -39.68 -1.15 30.74
CA ASN A 33 -38.83 -0.66 31.82
C ASN A 33 -38.37 0.78 31.59
N ARG A 34 -37.80 1.40 32.64
CA ARG A 34 -37.32 2.79 32.58
C ARG A 34 -36.26 3.00 31.50
N CYS A 35 -35.34 2.05 31.33
CA CYS A 35 -34.22 2.19 30.42
C CYS A 35 -34.65 2.19 28.95
N TYR A 36 -35.59 1.32 28.57
CA TYR A 36 -36.18 1.31 27.22
C TYR A 36 -37.05 2.54 26.96
N ARG A 37 -37.77 3.04 27.97
CA ARG A 37 -38.48 4.34 27.87
C ARG A 37 -37.49 5.46 27.59
N ASP A 38 -36.36 5.49 28.28
CA ASP A 38 -35.33 6.51 28.09
C ASP A 38 -34.63 6.38 26.73
N LEU A 39 -34.36 5.14 26.27
CA LEU A 39 -33.89 4.87 24.91
C LEU A 39 -34.86 5.42 23.86
N TYR A 40 -36.16 5.15 24.03
CA TYR A 40 -37.17 5.61 23.09
C TYR A 40 -37.20 7.14 23.02
N LYS A 41 -37.27 7.80 24.17
CA LYS A 41 -37.30 9.26 24.25
C LYS A 41 -36.07 9.93 23.67
N LYS A 42 -34.88 9.37 23.91
CA LYS A 42 -33.62 10.00 23.51
C LYS A 42 -33.30 9.77 22.03
N GLN A 43 -33.62 8.59 21.51
CA GLN A 43 -33.09 8.13 20.23
C GLN A 43 -34.17 7.61 19.28
N ILE A 44 -35.00 6.66 19.73
CA ILE A 44 -35.93 5.97 18.82
C ILE A 44 -37.02 6.92 18.31
N TYR A 45 -37.50 7.84 19.13
CA TYR A 45 -38.47 8.85 18.70
C TYR A 45 -37.91 9.69 17.55
N LYS A 46 -36.67 10.19 17.67
CA LYS A 46 -36.02 10.97 16.61
C LYS A 46 -35.74 10.13 15.37
N LEU A 47 -35.31 8.88 15.56
CA LEU A 47 -35.10 7.94 14.46
C LEU A 47 -36.40 7.69 13.68
N LYS A 48 -37.51 7.45 14.40
CA LYS A 48 -38.85 7.24 13.85
C LYS A 48 -39.34 8.44 13.05
N GLN A 49 -39.10 9.66 13.56
CA GLN A 49 -39.50 10.89 12.87
C GLN A 49 -38.58 11.23 11.67
N ASN A 50 -37.60 10.38 11.35
CA ASN A 50 -36.58 10.66 10.32
C ASN A 50 -35.93 12.05 10.52
N ASP A 51 -35.66 12.42 11.77
CA ASP A 51 -35.10 13.72 12.12
C ASP A 51 -33.73 13.92 11.44
N ALA A 52 -33.62 14.95 10.62
CA ALA A 52 -32.39 15.26 9.88
C ALA A 52 -31.18 15.57 10.80
N ASN A 53 -31.44 15.98 12.04
CA ASN A 53 -30.41 16.23 13.05
C ASN A 53 -30.01 14.96 13.82
N PHE A 54 -30.73 13.85 13.66
CA PHE A 54 -30.44 12.59 14.29
C PHE A 54 -29.71 11.65 13.33
N CYS A 55 -28.38 11.61 13.46
CA CYS A 55 -27.51 10.82 12.59
C CYS A 55 -26.79 9.66 13.29
N MET A 56 -27.07 9.41 14.57
CA MET A 56 -26.41 8.37 15.37
C MET A 56 -27.40 7.63 16.27
N LEU A 57 -27.50 6.31 16.08
CA LEU A 57 -28.15 5.38 17.01
C LEU A 57 -27.05 4.70 17.84
N SER A 58 -27.12 4.82 19.16
CA SER A 58 -26.15 4.24 20.09
C SER A 58 -26.86 3.54 21.26
N VAL A 59 -26.74 2.22 21.29
CA VAL A 59 -27.26 1.35 22.35
C VAL A 59 -26.11 0.49 22.83
N SER A 60 -25.88 0.47 24.14
CA SER A 60 -24.85 -0.34 24.77
C SER A 60 -25.49 -1.14 25.91
N GLY A 61 -25.35 -2.46 25.86
CA GLY A 61 -25.72 -3.35 26.94
C GLY A 61 -24.55 -3.72 27.85
N PHE A 62 -24.73 -4.77 28.66
CA PHE A 62 -23.75 -5.19 29.67
C PHE A 62 -22.53 -5.84 29.01
N SER A 63 -21.40 -5.14 28.97
CA SER A 63 -20.08 -5.76 28.97
C SER A 63 -19.50 -5.57 30.36
N GLY A 64 -19.06 -6.66 31.00
CA GLY A 64 -18.50 -6.60 32.34
C GLY A 64 -17.41 -5.52 32.45
N ILE A 65 -17.44 -4.79 33.57
CA ILE A 65 -16.51 -3.75 34.04
C ILE A 65 -16.88 -2.32 33.63
N GLY A 66 -17.70 -1.70 34.49
CA GLY A 66 -17.55 -0.32 34.94
C GLY A 66 -17.81 0.82 33.95
N ASN A 67 -19.07 1.21 33.75
CA ASN A 67 -19.37 2.62 33.41
C ASN A 67 -20.79 3.08 33.79
N ARG A 68 -20.90 4.33 34.26
CA ARG A 68 -22.08 4.94 34.89
C ARG A 68 -23.13 5.47 33.90
N PHE A 69 -23.54 4.70 32.88
CA PHE A 69 -24.63 5.08 31.97
C PHE A 69 -25.86 4.18 32.14
N SER A 70 -27.06 4.74 31.93
CA SER A 70 -28.35 4.06 32.11
C SER A 70 -28.46 2.84 31.20
N TRP A 71 -28.38 1.68 31.85
CA TRP A 71 -28.24 0.32 31.31
C TRP A 71 -29.40 -0.14 30.45
N ILE A 72 -29.14 -0.57 29.23
CA ILE A 72 -30.14 -1.22 28.38
C ILE A 72 -29.82 -2.72 28.39
N GLY A 73 -30.79 -3.56 28.78
CA GLY A 73 -30.60 -5.02 28.80
C GLY A 73 -30.48 -5.59 27.39
N ASN A 74 -30.55 -6.93 27.28
CA ASN A 74 -30.68 -7.61 25.99
C ASN A 74 -31.93 -7.09 25.25
N LEU A 75 -31.75 -6.54 24.03
CA LEU A 75 -32.87 -6.06 23.23
C LEU A 75 -33.80 -7.23 22.91
N SER A 76 -35.08 -7.10 23.22
CA SER A 76 -36.07 -8.10 22.81
C SER A 76 -36.25 -8.09 21.29
N GLU A 77 -36.81 -9.15 20.75
CA GLU A 77 -37.13 -9.22 19.32
C GLU A 77 -38.08 -8.10 18.91
N GLU A 78 -39.09 -7.79 19.73
CA GLU A 78 -40.03 -6.70 19.45
C GLU A 78 -39.32 -5.36 19.39
N ILE A 79 -38.36 -5.10 20.29
CA ILE A 79 -37.56 -3.87 20.25
C ILE A 79 -36.72 -3.83 18.96
N CYS A 80 -36.10 -4.95 18.59
CA CYS A 80 -35.34 -5.06 17.35
C CYS A 80 -36.22 -4.83 16.11
N ASP A 81 -37.44 -5.37 16.07
CA ASP A 81 -38.39 -5.13 14.98
C ASP A 81 -38.70 -3.63 14.83
N ARG A 82 -39.00 -2.95 15.95
CA ARG A 82 -39.29 -1.51 15.93
C ARG A 82 -38.09 -0.69 15.47
N ILE A 83 -36.89 -1.00 15.99
CA ILE A 83 -35.67 -0.31 15.59
C ILE A 83 -35.39 -0.55 14.09
N GLY A 84 -35.49 -1.79 13.62
CA GLY A 84 -35.30 -2.16 12.22
C GLY A 84 -36.24 -1.39 11.30
N LEU A 85 -37.54 -1.36 11.62
CA LEU A 85 -38.54 -0.59 10.88
C LEU A 85 -38.15 0.88 10.72
N TYR A 86 -37.67 1.51 11.80
CA TYR A 86 -37.28 2.92 11.78
C TYR A 86 -35.94 3.16 11.08
N LEU A 87 -34.97 2.25 11.21
CA LEU A 87 -33.71 2.31 10.48
C LEU A 87 -33.94 2.27 8.96
N TRP A 88 -34.83 1.39 8.49
CA TRP A 88 -35.16 1.24 7.07
C TRP A 88 -35.87 2.44 6.45
N ARG A 89 -36.53 3.27 7.29
CA ARG A 89 -37.19 4.51 6.87
C ARG A 89 -36.31 5.75 7.03
N ASN A 90 -35.16 5.61 7.68
CA ASN A 90 -34.28 6.73 7.97
C ASN A 90 -33.31 6.99 6.80
N SER A 91 -33.17 8.25 6.40
CA SER A 91 -32.29 8.68 5.29
C SER A 91 -31.11 9.56 5.74
N HIS A 92 -30.91 9.68 7.05
CA HIS A 92 -29.93 10.57 7.68
C HIS A 92 -28.93 9.85 8.59
N ILE A 93 -29.16 8.57 8.91
CA ILE A 93 -28.33 7.78 9.81
C ILE A 93 -26.93 7.62 9.21
N LYS A 94 -25.93 7.99 10.00
CA LYS A 94 -24.51 7.86 9.66
C LYS A 94 -23.84 6.81 10.54
N ASN A 95 -24.27 6.68 11.79
CA ASN A 95 -23.62 5.84 12.79
C ASN A 95 -24.63 4.93 13.48
N ILE A 96 -24.36 3.63 13.48
CA ILE A 96 -25.12 2.62 14.24
C ILE A 96 -24.14 1.92 15.19
N THR A 97 -24.38 2.06 16.49
CA THR A 97 -23.64 1.37 17.55
C THR A 97 -24.63 0.60 18.39
N LEU A 98 -24.59 -0.73 18.34
CA LEU A 98 -25.42 -1.63 19.12
C LEU A 98 -24.52 -2.63 19.84
N THR A 99 -23.80 -2.22 20.88
CA THR A 99 -22.80 -3.07 21.54
C THR A 99 -23.39 -3.86 22.69
N SER A 100 -23.03 -5.13 22.84
CA SER A 100 -23.50 -5.99 23.94
C SER A 100 -25.02 -5.97 24.17
N CYS A 101 -25.77 -5.83 23.07
CA CYS A 101 -27.24 -5.73 23.07
C CYS A 101 -27.93 -7.09 22.99
N GLY A 102 -27.16 -8.19 23.03
CA GLY A 102 -27.64 -9.55 22.88
C GLY A 102 -28.27 -9.82 21.52
N LEU A 103 -27.73 -9.19 20.47
CA LEU A 103 -28.10 -9.45 19.08
C LEU A 103 -27.62 -10.85 18.68
N CYS A 104 -28.56 -11.74 18.40
CA CYS A 104 -28.32 -13.00 17.73
C CYS A 104 -28.68 -12.88 16.23
N GLU A 105 -28.44 -13.93 15.46
CA GLU A 105 -28.84 -14.02 14.05
C GLU A 105 -30.30 -13.59 13.80
N GLU A 106 -31.25 -14.11 14.59
CA GLU A 106 -32.67 -13.76 14.45
C GLU A 106 -32.92 -12.26 14.66
N LYS A 107 -32.26 -11.64 15.64
CA LYS A 107 -32.36 -10.20 15.87
C LYS A 107 -31.67 -9.38 14.79
N MET A 108 -30.61 -9.90 14.19
CA MET A 108 -29.97 -9.29 13.04
C MET A 108 -30.91 -9.26 11.83
N GLU A 109 -31.64 -10.34 11.57
CA GLU A 109 -32.70 -10.36 10.55
C GLU A 109 -33.78 -9.30 10.85
N ARG A 110 -34.25 -9.20 12.08
CA ARG A 110 -35.26 -8.20 12.47
C ARG A 110 -34.79 -6.75 12.32
N LEU A 111 -33.51 -6.48 12.61
CA LEU A 111 -32.91 -5.14 12.50
C LEU A 111 -32.56 -4.75 11.06
N PHE A 112 -32.00 -5.67 10.30
CA PHE A 112 -31.30 -5.37 9.04
C PHE A 112 -31.93 -6.04 7.83
N SER A 113 -32.86 -6.97 7.98
CA SER A 113 -33.65 -7.50 6.88
C SER A 113 -34.87 -6.62 6.68
N ARG A 114 -35.19 -6.34 5.41
CA ARG A 114 -36.42 -5.64 5.07
C ARG A 114 -37.58 -6.60 5.29
N ILE A 115 -38.11 -6.64 6.51
CA ILE A 115 -39.51 -7.03 6.69
C ILE A 115 -40.32 -5.84 6.17
N VAL A 116 -40.40 -5.68 4.84
CA VAL A 116 -41.65 -5.17 4.30
C VAL A 116 -42.60 -6.32 4.50
N ASP A 117 -43.42 -6.18 5.52
CA ASP A 117 -44.70 -6.83 5.71
C ASP A 117 -45.13 -7.74 4.54
N GLN A 118 -44.72 -9.01 4.62
CA GLN A 118 -45.47 -10.06 3.94
C GLN A 118 -46.87 -10.22 4.55
N ARG A 119 -47.17 -9.58 5.70
CA ARG A 119 -48.51 -9.59 6.31
C ARG A 119 -49.42 -8.49 5.75
N GLU A 120 -48.96 -7.24 5.66
CA GLU A 120 -49.77 -6.15 5.04
C GLU A 120 -49.86 -6.24 3.51
N GLN A 121 -48.83 -6.77 2.81
CA GLN A 121 -48.93 -6.98 1.37
C GLN A 121 -49.80 -8.18 0.98
N ASN A 122 -49.93 -9.23 1.81
CA ASN A 122 -50.76 -10.39 1.45
C ASN A 122 -52.27 -10.16 1.68
N GLU A 123 -52.67 -9.22 2.54
CA GLU A 123 -54.09 -8.85 2.66
C GLU A 123 -54.54 -7.85 1.58
N SER A 124 -53.61 -7.10 0.97
CA SER A 124 -53.92 -6.20 -0.16
C SER A 124 -53.63 -6.80 -1.55
N ASN A 125 -52.82 -7.86 -1.66
CA ASN A 125 -52.46 -8.49 -2.94
C ASN A 125 -53.35 -9.68 -3.34
N ASN A 126 -54.65 -9.59 -3.10
CA ASN A 126 -55.59 -10.48 -3.79
C ASN A 126 -56.07 -9.94 -5.16
N TYR A 127 -55.48 -8.83 -5.65
CA TYR A 127 -55.93 -8.23 -6.93
C TYR A 127 -54.86 -7.88 -7.96
N LEU A 128 -53.56 -7.93 -7.70
CA LEU A 128 -52.56 -7.58 -8.72
C LEU A 128 -51.33 -8.48 -8.66
N LYS A 129 -51.31 -9.53 -9.50
CA LYS A 129 -50.07 -10.26 -9.78
C LYS A 129 -49.12 -9.30 -10.49
N LYS A 130 -47.84 -9.33 -10.09
CA LYS A 130 -46.70 -8.52 -10.56
C LYS A 130 -46.59 -8.32 -12.09
N HIS A 131 -47.19 -9.22 -12.88
CA HIS A 131 -47.22 -9.16 -14.35
C HIS A 131 -48.35 -8.25 -14.88
N ASP A 132 -49.49 -8.16 -14.17
CA ASP A 132 -50.69 -7.47 -14.63
C ASP A 132 -50.59 -5.94 -14.56
N ILE A 133 -49.78 -5.39 -13.64
CA ILE A 133 -49.54 -3.95 -13.51
C ILE A 133 -48.74 -3.42 -14.71
N LEU A 134 -47.75 -4.20 -15.18
CA LEU A 134 -46.82 -3.78 -16.23
C LEU A 134 -47.49 -3.78 -17.62
N GLU A 135 -48.39 -4.74 -17.89
CA GLU A 135 -49.11 -4.79 -19.15
C GLU A 135 -50.32 -3.84 -19.20
N LYS A 136 -51.13 -3.75 -18.13
CA LYS A 136 -52.43 -3.05 -18.22
C LYS A 136 -52.37 -1.54 -18.04
N ILE A 137 -51.44 -1.00 -17.25
CA ILE A 137 -51.47 0.43 -16.91
C ILE A 137 -50.69 1.26 -17.93
N LEU A 138 -49.59 0.73 -18.48
CA LEU A 138 -48.64 1.61 -19.15
C LEU A 138 -48.61 1.51 -20.67
N ASN A 139 -48.88 0.38 -21.33
CA ASN A 139 -48.77 0.24 -22.80
C ASN A 139 -47.60 1.05 -23.42
N VAL A 140 -46.45 1.08 -22.74
CA VAL A 140 -45.36 2.01 -23.02
C VAL A 140 -44.07 1.19 -22.96
N GLY A 141 -43.52 0.92 -24.14
CA GLY A 141 -42.20 0.33 -24.34
C GLY A 141 -41.07 1.32 -24.08
N ASP A 142 -41.16 2.10 -22.99
CA ASP A 142 -40.21 3.15 -22.68
C ASP A 142 -39.29 2.72 -21.52
N THR A 143 -38.01 2.54 -21.87
CA THR A 143 -36.91 2.17 -20.97
C THR A 143 -36.67 3.19 -19.85
N SER A 144 -37.23 4.40 -19.99
CA SER A 144 -37.17 5.48 -18.99
C SER A 144 -37.94 5.15 -17.70
N LEU A 145 -39.11 4.49 -17.78
CA LEU A 145 -39.91 4.15 -16.58
C LEU A 145 -39.32 2.98 -15.80
N THR A 146 -38.66 2.03 -16.48
CA THR A 146 -37.91 0.96 -15.84
C THR A 146 -36.78 1.54 -14.97
N GLY A 147 -36.13 2.62 -15.40
CA GLY A 147 -35.12 3.33 -14.62
C GLY A 147 -35.70 3.99 -13.35
N HIS A 148 -36.86 4.64 -13.46
CA HIS A 148 -37.50 5.33 -12.33
C HIS A 148 -38.14 4.36 -11.31
N VAL A 149 -38.74 3.26 -11.75
CA VAL A 149 -39.29 2.20 -10.87
C VAL A 149 -38.17 1.38 -10.22
N MET A 150 -37.05 1.17 -10.91
CA MET A 150 -35.87 0.53 -10.30
C MET A 150 -35.22 1.39 -9.22
N CYS A 151 -35.30 2.73 -9.30
CA CYS A 151 -34.91 3.61 -8.20
C CYS A 151 -35.74 3.37 -6.91
N TYR A 152 -37.00 2.98 -7.02
CA TYR A 152 -37.82 2.58 -5.85
C TYR A 152 -37.49 1.18 -5.30
N LEU A 153 -36.87 0.32 -6.11
CA LEU A 153 -36.48 -1.05 -5.75
C LEU A 153 -35.00 -1.18 -5.31
N ALA A 154 -34.17 -0.16 -5.54
CA ALA A 154 -32.71 -0.20 -5.36
C ALA A 154 -32.15 0.81 -4.33
N LEU A 155 -32.96 1.38 -3.45
CA LEU A 155 -32.47 2.21 -2.35
C LEU A 155 -32.05 1.34 -1.17
N THR A 156 -30.75 1.29 -0.88
CA THR A 156 -30.27 0.86 0.43
C THR A 156 -30.64 1.97 1.42
N PRO A 157 -31.32 1.68 2.55
CA PRO A 157 -31.72 2.74 3.50
C PRO A 157 -30.48 3.44 4.09
N PHE A 158 -29.35 2.75 4.06
CA PHE A 158 -28.07 3.15 4.61
C PHE A 158 -27.21 3.99 3.65
N THR A 159 -27.82 4.81 2.79
CA THR A 159 -27.08 5.63 1.80
C THR A 159 -26.04 6.59 2.41
N LYS A 160 -26.19 6.96 3.69
CA LYS A 160 -25.26 7.83 4.43
C LYS A 160 -24.53 7.13 5.57
N LEU A 161 -24.69 5.82 5.71
CA LEU A 161 -24.11 5.06 6.83
C LEU A 161 -22.59 4.94 6.64
N LEU A 162 -21.85 5.49 7.59
CA LEU A 162 -20.38 5.54 7.61
C LEU A 162 -19.80 4.57 8.64
N HIS A 163 -20.44 4.42 9.81
CA HIS A 163 -19.89 3.67 10.93
C HIS A 163 -20.89 2.68 11.50
N VAL A 164 -20.48 1.41 11.61
CA VAL A 164 -21.27 0.33 12.22
C VAL A 164 -20.42 -0.36 13.28
N ASP A 165 -20.94 -0.44 14.50
CA ASP A 165 -20.32 -1.18 15.61
C ASP A 165 -21.36 -2.08 16.28
N LEU A 166 -21.19 -3.39 16.12
CA LEU A 166 -22.05 -4.42 16.73
C LEU A 166 -21.25 -5.29 17.70
N SER A 167 -20.16 -4.77 18.27
CA SER A 167 -19.25 -5.56 19.11
C SER A 167 -19.94 -6.12 20.37
N GLY A 168 -19.52 -7.31 20.81
CA GLY A 168 -20.02 -7.96 22.01
C GLY A 168 -21.39 -8.63 21.86
N ASN A 169 -21.82 -8.93 20.64
CA ASN A 169 -23.08 -9.62 20.34
C ASN A 169 -22.84 -11.06 19.84
N PHE A 170 -23.91 -11.81 19.58
CA PHE A 170 -23.86 -13.16 19.03
C PHE A 170 -24.27 -13.16 17.55
N VAL A 171 -23.68 -12.27 16.76
CA VAL A 171 -24.07 -12.03 15.36
C VAL A 171 -23.94 -13.31 14.53
N GLY A 172 -22.85 -14.06 14.71
CA GLY A 172 -22.60 -15.28 13.95
C GLY A 172 -22.40 -15.05 12.45
N THR A 173 -22.14 -16.13 11.71
CA THR A 173 -21.90 -16.09 10.25
C THR A 173 -23.13 -15.62 9.48
N ASP A 174 -24.31 -16.11 9.84
CA ASP A 174 -25.55 -15.78 9.15
C ASP A 174 -25.98 -14.33 9.42
N GLY A 175 -25.88 -13.85 10.68
CA GLY A 175 -26.10 -12.45 10.99
C GLY A 175 -25.11 -11.50 10.28
N LEU A 176 -23.87 -11.95 10.03
CA LEU A 176 -22.91 -11.21 9.21
C LEU A 176 -23.36 -11.13 7.74
N ALA A 177 -23.90 -12.22 7.18
CA ALA A 177 -24.45 -12.24 5.83
C ALA A 177 -25.65 -11.29 5.70
N VAL A 178 -26.55 -11.27 6.69
CA VAL A 178 -27.68 -10.33 6.77
C VAL A 178 -27.18 -8.89 6.78
N LEU A 179 -26.21 -8.59 7.64
CA LEU A 179 -25.63 -7.26 7.71
C LEU A 179 -25.08 -6.82 6.35
N PHE A 180 -24.25 -7.64 5.70
CA PHE A 180 -23.66 -7.29 4.40
C PHE A 180 -24.66 -7.14 3.27
N LYS A 181 -25.75 -7.92 3.30
CA LYS A 181 -26.86 -7.72 2.38
C LYS A 181 -27.53 -6.36 2.60
N ALA A 182 -27.74 -5.98 3.86
CA ALA A 182 -28.40 -4.73 4.22
C ALA A 182 -27.57 -3.48 3.89
N ILE A 183 -26.27 -3.51 4.20
CA ILE A 183 -25.36 -2.37 3.96
C ILE A 183 -24.68 -2.42 2.58
N ALA A 184 -25.13 -3.29 1.67
CA ALA A 184 -24.53 -3.43 0.34
C ALA A 184 -24.60 -2.09 -0.42
N GLY A 185 -23.45 -1.52 -0.80
CA GLY A 185 -23.39 -0.24 -1.51
C GLY A 185 -23.56 1.00 -0.61
N ALA A 186 -23.69 0.83 0.70
CA ALA A 186 -23.57 1.94 1.65
C ALA A 186 -22.10 2.40 1.74
N PRO A 187 -21.83 3.69 1.99
CA PRO A 187 -20.48 4.26 2.09
C PRO A 187 -19.82 3.96 3.44
N VAL A 188 -19.94 2.73 3.95
CA VAL A 188 -19.44 2.34 5.27
C VAL A 188 -17.90 2.40 5.25
N GLU A 189 -17.35 3.26 6.09
CA GLU A 189 -15.91 3.47 6.26
C GLU A 189 -15.34 2.69 7.44
N GLU A 190 -16.14 2.45 8.48
CA GLU A 190 -15.72 1.70 9.67
C GLU A 190 -16.74 0.63 10.04
N LEU A 191 -16.27 -0.61 10.20
CA LEU A 191 -17.06 -1.73 10.67
C LEU A 191 -16.33 -2.42 11.85
N ARG A 192 -17.00 -2.49 12.99
CA ARG A 192 -16.53 -3.19 14.20
C ARG A 192 -17.48 -4.33 14.57
N LEU A 193 -16.93 -5.53 14.63
CA LEU A 193 -17.61 -6.79 14.95
C LEU A 193 -16.76 -7.59 15.94
N ASN A 194 -16.26 -6.93 16.98
CA ASN A 194 -15.42 -7.59 17.99
C ASN A 194 -16.29 -8.48 18.88
N SER A 195 -15.79 -9.64 19.30
CA SER A 195 -16.53 -10.57 20.16
C SER A 195 -17.92 -10.89 19.63
N CYS A 196 -18.03 -11.21 18.33
CA CYS A 196 -19.30 -11.43 17.62
C CYS A 196 -19.66 -12.92 17.40
N LEU A 197 -18.87 -13.85 17.97
CA LEU A 197 -18.91 -15.29 17.69
C LEU A 197 -18.85 -15.62 16.19
N LEU A 198 -17.99 -14.90 15.45
CA LEU A 198 -17.73 -15.22 14.05
C LEU A 198 -16.78 -16.42 13.96
N GLU A 199 -17.25 -17.52 13.36
CA GLU A 199 -16.46 -18.73 13.12
C GLU A 199 -16.14 -18.93 11.63
N ASP A 200 -16.99 -18.40 10.74
CA ASP A 200 -16.78 -18.41 9.29
C ASP A 200 -16.92 -16.99 8.72
N LEU A 201 -15.89 -16.55 8.01
CA LEU A 201 -15.77 -15.25 7.39
C LEU A 201 -16.11 -15.23 5.90
N SER A 202 -16.58 -16.34 5.33
CA SER A 202 -17.00 -16.43 3.93
C SER A 202 -17.93 -15.29 3.46
N PRO A 203 -18.84 -14.73 4.28
CA PRO A 203 -19.60 -13.53 3.90
C PRO A 203 -18.74 -12.32 3.50
N LEU A 204 -17.53 -12.15 4.04
CA LEU A 204 -16.60 -11.07 3.65
C LEU A 204 -16.17 -11.15 2.17
N ILE A 205 -16.24 -12.33 1.54
CA ILE A 205 -15.94 -12.48 0.11
C ILE A 205 -16.99 -11.73 -0.73
N ILE A 206 -18.25 -11.82 -0.33
CA ILE A 206 -19.35 -11.06 -0.96
C ILE A 206 -19.25 -9.59 -0.57
N GLY A 207 -18.98 -9.31 0.71
CA GLY A 207 -18.78 -7.97 1.24
C GLY A 207 -17.72 -7.17 0.46
N ALA A 208 -16.63 -7.81 0.04
CA ALA A 208 -15.57 -7.18 -0.75
C ALA A 208 -16.08 -6.58 -2.08
N ARG A 209 -17.14 -7.15 -2.66
CA ARG A 209 -17.77 -6.62 -3.90
C ARG A 209 -18.61 -5.37 -3.63
N LYS A 210 -19.06 -5.15 -2.40
CA LYS A 210 -20.10 -4.17 -2.05
C LYS A 210 -19.61 -3.03 -1.15
N LEU A 211 -18.64 -3.27 -0.27
CA LEU A 211 -18.14 -2.31 0.71
C LEU A 211 -16.81 -1.69 0.25
N LYS A 212 -16.86 -0.93 -0.84
CA LYS A 212 -15.67 -0.34 -1.46
C LYS A 212 -15.06 0.82 -0.69
N GLU A 213 -15.83 1.41 0.22
CA GLU A 213 -15.43 2.57 1.04
C GLU A 213 -14.82 2.20 2.40
N LEU A 214 -14.79 0.90 2.74
CA LEU A 214 -14.33 0.43 4.04
C LEU A 214 -12.85 0.74 4.27
N LYS A 215 -12.54 1.52 5.31
CA LYS A 215 -11.19 1.92 5.73
C LYS A 215 -10.72 1.15 6.96
N LEU A 216 -11.64 0.79 7.86
CA LEU A 216 -11.35 0.07 9.09
C LEU A 216 -12.29 -1.13 9.25
N LEU A 217 -11.71 -2.30 9.46
CA LEU A 217 -12.42 -3.52 9.84
C LEU A 217 -11.83 -4.05 11.14
N SER A 218 -12.67 -4.20 12.16
CA SER A 218 -12.30 -4.79 13.46
C SER A 218 -13.09 -6.06 13.71
N LEU A 219 -12.39 -7.17 13.87
CA LEU A 219 -12.92 -8.52 14.09
C LEU A 219 -12.27 -9.18 15.32
N ASN A 220 -11.75 -8.41 16.28
CA ASN A 220 -11.06 -8.98 17.45
C ASN A 220 -11.97 -9.95 18.22
N ASP A 221 -11.37 -10.86 18.98
CA ASP A 221 -12.08 -11.75 19.91
C ASP A 221 -13.13 -12.63 19.22
N ASN A 222 -12.89 -13.03 17.96
CA ASN A 222 -13.70 -14.02 17.24
C ASN A 222 -12.99 -15.38 17.15
N ARG A 223 -13.58 -16.41 16.53
CA ARG A 223 -13.03 -17.78 16.55
C ARG A 223 -12.71 -18.27 15.14
N LEU A 224 -11.66 -17.71 14.55
CA LEU A 224 -11.28 -17.94 13.16
C LEU A 224 -10.37 -19.17 13.03
N TYR A 225 -10.98 -20.36 13.10
CA TYR A 225 -10.28 -21.62 12.87
C TYR A 225 -9.78 -21.75 11.42
N SER A 226 -8.80 -22.62 11.21
CA SER A 226 -8.24 -22.95 9.89
C SER A 226 -9.25 -23.71 9.04
N THR A 227 -10.09 -22.97 8.32
CA THR A 227 -11.05 -23.49 7.34
C THR A 227 -10.75 -22.89 5.97
N ALA A 228 -11.17 -23.58 4.90
CA ALA A 228 -11.01 -23.06 3.54
C ALA A 228 -11.73 -21.71 3.34
N GLY A 229 -12.91 -21.54 3.94
CA GLY A 229 -13.68 -20.29 3.90
C GLY A 229 -12.96 -19.13 4.57
N ASN A 230 -12.41 -19.35 5.78
CA ASN A 230 -11.63 -18.33 6.49
C ASN A 230 -10.32 -17.99 5.77
N ALA A 231 -9.63 -19.00 5.21
CA ALA A 231 -8.44 -18.77 4.41
C ALA A 231 -8.75 -17.89 3.20
N GLN A 232 -9.81 -18.21 2.46
CA GLN A 232 -10.25 -17.42 1.31
C GLN A 232 -10.67 -16.00 1.72
N ALA A 233 -11.41 -15.84 2.82
CA ALA A 233 -11.84 -14.54 3.30
C ALA A 233 -10.65 -13.66 3.74
N LEU A 234 -9.67 -14.22 4.46
CA LEU A 234 -8.43 -13.52 4.79
C LEU A 234 -7.60 -13.17 3.55
N SER A 235 -7.50 -14.08 2.58
CA SER A 235 -6.85 -13.79 1.30
C SER A 235 -7.52 -12.61 0.59
N VAL A 236 -8.86 -12.50 0.61
CA VAL A 236 -9.57 -11.35 0.03
C VAL A 236 -9.28 -10.04 0.78
N LEU A 237 -9.20 -10.08 2.11
CA LEU A 237 -8.79 -8.93 2.92
C LEU A 237 -7.35 -8.51 2.63
N PHE A 238 -6.46 -9.47 2.36
CA PHE A 238 -5.06 -9.23 2.05
C PHE A 238 -4.79 -8.86 0.59
N ASP A 239 -5.54 -9.36 -0.40
CA ASP A 239 -5.29 -9.12 -1.83
C ASP A 239 -5.81 -7.76 -2.32
N GLY A 240 -6.38 -6.94 -1.44
CA GLY A 240 -6.96 -5.64 -1.81
C GLY A 240 -8.40 -5.75 -2.34
N GLY A 241 -9.13 -6.83 -2.02
CA GLY A 241 -10.56 -6.96 -2.32
C GLY A 241 -11.40 -5.80 -1.75
N TYR A 242 -10.91 -5.20 -0.67
CA TYR A 242 -11.38 -3.94 -0.09
C TYR A 242 -10.39 -2.81 -0.43
N PRO A 243 -10.63 -2.03 -1.50
CA PRO A 243 -9.63 -1.15 -2.09
C PRO A 243 -9.29 0.09 -1.25
N ARG A 244 -10.04 0.38 -0.18
CA ARG A 244 -9.76 1.47 0.75
C ARG A 244 -9.38 0.99 2.16
N LEU A 245 -9.29 -0.32 2.37
CA LEU A 245 -9.02 -0.87 3.69
C LEU A 245 -7.60 -0.53 4.12
N GLN A 246 -7.51 0.16 5.24
CA GLN A 246 -6.29 0.74 5.79
C GLN A 246 -5.90 0.11 7.13
N GLN A 247 -6.90 -0.30 7.92
CA GLN A 247 -6.72 -0.88 9.24
C GLN A 247 -7.53 -2.17 9.39
N LEU A 248 -6.88 -3.24 9.81
CA LEU A 248 -7.48 -4.55 10.03
C LEU A 248 -7.11 -5.06 11.43
N PHE A 249 -8.10 -5.33 12.27
CA PHE A 249 -7.90 -5.85 13.61
C PHE A 249 -8.47 -7.28 13.72
N LEU A 250 -7.60 -8.21 14.09
CA LEU A 250 -7.79 -9.67 14.16
C LEU A 250 -7.12 -10.22 15.44
N GLY A 251 -7.06 -9.45 16.52
CA GLY A 251 -6.51 -9.89 17.79
C GLY A 251 -7.41 -10.92 18.46
N ASP A 252 -6.82 -11.88 19.19
CA ASP A 252 -7.59 -12.86 19.97
C ASP A 252 -8.56 -13.69 19.10
N CYS A 253 -8.15 -14.02 17.87
CA CYS A 253 -9.02 -14.62 16.86
C CYS A 253 -8.83 -16.13 16.65
N ASN A 254 -8.02 -16.82 17.46
CA ASN A 254 -7.63 -18.22 17.25
C ASN A 254 -6.94 -18.51 15.89
N ILE A 255 -6.39 -17.49 15.22
CA ILE A 255 -5.69 -17.64 13.94
C ILE A 255 -4.40 -18.42 14.16
N ASN A 256 -4.22 -19.53 13.43
CA ASN A 256 -3.04 -20.38 13.54
C ASN A 256 -2.04 -20.18 12.38
N SER A 257 -0.88 -20.84 12.46
CA SER A 257 0.16 -20.77 11.41
C SER A 257 -0.36 -21.17 10.04
N GLU A 258 -1.17 -22.23 9.93
CA GLU A 258 -1.67 -22.79 8.67
C GLU A 258 -2.56 -21.79 7.92
N LEU A 259 -3.47 -21.14 8.65
CA LEU A 259 -4.35 -20.12 8.10
C LEU A 259 -3.56 -18.93 7.57
N ILE A 260 -2.50 -18.53 8.27
CA ILE A 260 -1.60 -17.45 7.83
C ILE A 260 -0.71 -17.89 6.66
N GLU A 261 -0.15 -19.10 6.66
CA GLU A 261 0.66 -19.63 5.55
C GLU A 261 -0.14 -19.63 4.23
N THR A 262 -1.43 -19.96 4.31
CA THR A 262 -2.34 -20.00 3.16
C THR A 262 -2.71 -18.60 2.66
N SER A 263 -2.95 -17.65 3.57
CA SER A 263 -3.48 -16.33 3.21
C SER A 263 -2.40 -15.25 3.00
N ALA A 264 -1.26 -15.33 3.68
CA ALA A 264 -0.21 -14.32 3.63
C ALA A 264 0.29 -13.98 2.22
N PRO A 265 0.44 -14.92 1.26
CA PRO A 265 0.88 -14.58 -0.10
C PRO A 265 0.04 -13.50 -0.78
N SER A 266 -1.25 -13.40 -0.46
CA SER A 266 -2.15 -12.37 -0.98
C SER A 266 -1.76 -10.95 -0.57
N LEU A 267 -1.00 -10.77 0.52
CA LEU A 267 -0.50 -9.44 0.92
C LEU A 267 0.44 -8.83 -0.14
N LEU A 268 1.07 -9.63 -1.00
CA LEU A 268 1.96 -9.13 -2.06
C LEU A 268 1.26 -8.12 -2.98
N SER A 269 -0.02 -8.33 -3.26
CA SER A 269 -0.85 -7.45 -4.07
C SER A 269 -1.40 -6.25 -3.31
N ASN A 270 -1.43 -6.29 -1.97
CA ASN A 270 -2.01 -5.22 -1.17
C ASN A 270 -1.25 -3.90 -1.35
N LYS A 271 -1.99 -2.79 -1.52
CA LYS A 271 -1.43 -1.44 -1.64
C LYS A 271 -2.10 -0.41 -0.74
N THR A 272 -2.94 -0.82 0.22
CA THR A 272 -3.73 0.12 1.04
C THR A 272 -3.60 -0.13 2.55
N LEU A 273 -3.43 -1.38 2.96
CA LEU A 273 -3.40 -1.78 4.36
C LEU A 273 -2.10 -1.31 5.03
N TRP A 274 -2.19 -0.36 5.98
CA TRP A 274 -1.03 0.16 6.71
C TRP A 274 -0.97 -0.32 8.16
N HIS A 275 -2.08 -0.76 8.74
CA HIS A 275 -2.14 -1.29 10.10
C HIS A 275 -2.83 -2.66 10.11
N CYS A 276 -2.14 -3.68 10.62
CA CYS A 276 -2.74 -4.97 10.90
C CYS A 276 -2.42 -5.41 12.32
N HIS A 277 -3.44 -5.72 13.10
CA HIS A 277 -3.32 -6.24 14.46
C HIS A 277 -3.77 -7.69 14.49
N MET A 278 -2.89 -8.59 14.94
CA MET A 278 -3.14 -10.02 15.12
C MET A 278 -2.54 -10.52 16.44
N PHE A 279 -2.44 -9.65 17.45
CA PHE A 279 -1.90 -10.03 18.76
C PHE A 279 -2.76 -11.12 19.41
N ASN A 280 -2.13 -11.93 20.26
CA ASN A 280 -2.75 -13.06 20.98
C ASN A 280 -3.44 -14.08 20.05
N ASN A 281 -2.75 -14.48 18.98
CA ASN A 281 -3.15 -15.55 18.07
C ASN A 281 -2.09 -16.66 18.02
N LEU A 282 -2.46 -17.85 17.56
CA LEU A 282 -1.62 -19.06 17.46
C LEU A 282 -0.73 -19.07 16.20
N ILE A 283 -0.26 -17.91 15.75
CA ILE A 283 0.45 -17.73 14.45
C ILE A 283 1.77 -18.51 14.41
N GLY A 284 2.49 -18.58 15.54
CA GLY A 284 3.79 -19.26 15.66
C GLY A 284 4.87 -18.69 14.74
N ASP A 285 6.10 -19.23 14.84
CA ASP A 285 7.22 -18.77 14.01
C ASP A 285 6.98 -19.00 12.50
N ARG A 286 6.31 -20.10 12.13
CA ARG A 286 5.98 -20.42 10.73
C ARG A 286 5.06 -19.37 10.08
N GLY A 287 3.99 -18.98 10.78
CA GLY A 287 3.10 -17.93 10.29
C GLY A 287 3.79 -16.57 10.23
N VAL A 288 4.67 -16.26 11.19
CA VAL A 288 5.50 -15.04 11.15
C VAL A 288 6.46 -15.05 9.96
N GLU A 289 7.04 -16.21 9.62
CA GLU A 289 7.88 -16.35 8.43
C GLU A 289 7.07 -16.11 7.15
N ALA A 290 5.87 -16.67 7.04
CA ALA A 290 4.97 -16.44 5.90
C ALA A 290 4.60 -14.96 5.74
N LEU A 291 4.20 -14.28 6.82
CA LEU A 291 3.95 -12.83 6.81
C LEU A 291 5.19 -12.04 6.42
N SER A 292 6.36 -12.43 6.92
CA SER A 292 7.63 -11.79 6.58
C SER A 292 7.93 -11.91 5.09
N LYS A 293 7.76 -13.11 4.48
CA LYS A 293 7.96 -13.34 3.03
C LYS A 293 7.01 -12.49 2.20
N ALA A 294 5.77 -12.35 2.63
CA ALA A 294 4.76 -11.59 1.92
C ALA A 294 4.98 -10.06 2.00
N ILE A 295 5.52 -9.56 3.11
CA ILE A 295 5.87 -8.14 3.27
C ILE A 295 7.20 -7.80 2.57
N CYS A 296 8.11 -8.77 2.49
CA CYS A 296 9.42 -8.63 1.88
C CYS A 296 9.92 -9.98 1.38
N ASP A 297 9.93 -10.20 0.06
CA ASP A 297 10.56 -11.39 -0.52
C ASP A 297 12.09 -11.21 -0.53
N TRP A 298 12.79 -12.07 0.23
CA TRP A 298 14.23 -12.08 0.40
C TRP A 298 14.97 -13.05 -0.55
N THR A 299 14.29 -13.66 -1.52
CA THR A 299 14.94 -14.60 -2.45
C THR A 299 15.91 -13.90 -3.42
N SER A 300 15.81 -12.58 -3.61
CA SER A 300 16.81 -11.80 -4.35
C SER A 300 16.86 -10.34 -3.90
N PHE A 301 17.99 -9.66 -4.14
CA PHE A 301 18.12 -8.23 -3.87
C PHE A 301 17.07 -7.41 -4.65
N GLU A 302 16.79 -7.78 -5.90
CA GLU A 302 15.75 -7.14 -6.73
C GLU A 302 14.38 -7.17 -6.06
N LYS A 303 13.99 -8.34 -5.54
CA LYS A 303 12.73 -8.51 -4.84
C LYS A 303 12.68 -7.75 -3.52
N ILE A 304 13.80 -7.65 -2.80
CA ILE A 304 13.89 -6.81 -1.60
C ILE A 304 13.70 -5.33 -1.94
N ILE A 305 14.41 -4.80 -2.95
CA ILE A 305 14.31 -3.37 -3.32
C ILE A 305 12.97 -3.02 -3.96
N THR A 306 12.32 -3.98 -4.61
CA THR A 306 10.97 -3.82 -5.19
C THR A 306 9.85 -4.15 -4.19
N SER A 307 10.18 -4.73 -3.03
CA SER A 307 9.21 -5.00 -1.96
C SER A 307 8.70 -3.70 -1.33
N ASN A 308 7.64 -3.14 -1.93
CA ASN A 308 6.96 -1.96 -1.41
C ASN A 308 5.57 -2.38 -0.91
N HIS A 309 5.52 -2.88 0.33
CA HIS A 309 4.28 -3.15 1.03
C HIS A 309 3.80 -1.89 1.78
N THR A 310 2.50 -1.70 1.97
CA THR A 310 1.96 -0.52 2.67
C THR A 310 1.87 -0.65 4.19
N LEU A 311 1.87 -1.88 4.71
CA LEU A 311 1.93 -2.17 6.16
C LEU A 311 3.08 -1.43 6.83
N ARG A 312 2.72 -0.53 7.74
CA ARG A 312 3.60 0.24 8.63
C ARG A 312 3.61 -0.30 10.04
N LYS A 313 2.50 -0.90 10.44
CA LYS A 313 2.29 -1.43 11.79
C LYS A 313 1.68 -2.82 11.66
N ILE A 314 2.47 -3.83 11.98
CA ILE A 314 1.97 -5.19 12.20
C ILE A 314 2.22 -5.58 13.65
N LEU A 315 1.16 -5.95 14.35
CA LEU A 315 1.24 -6.42 15.73
C LEU A 315 0.90 -7.90 15.73
N VAL A 316 1.93 -8.73 15.85
CA VAL A 316 1.82 -10.17 16.15
C VAL A 316 2.45 -10.37 17.52
N GLY A 317 1.95 -11.30 18.31
CA GLY A 317 2.50 -11.59 19.63
C GLY A 317 1.68 -12.64 20.36
N GLY A 318 2.27 -13.25 21.39
CA GLY A 318 1.70 -14.34 22.19
C GLY A 318 2.79 -15.35 22.57
N ASP A 319 2.51 -16.19 23.57
CA ASP A 319 3.49 -17.11 24.18
C ASP A 319 4.12 -18.13 23.20
N TRP A 320 3.50 -18.30 22.03
CA TRP A 320 3.86 -19.23 20.95
C TRP A 320 4.80 -18.64 19.90
N ILE A 321 5.15 -17.35 19.97
CA ILE A 321 6.07 -16.69 19.03
C ILE A 321 7.37 -16.36 19.76
N THR A 322 8.51 -16.69 19.15
CA THR A 322 9.78 -16.25 19.72
C THR A 322 9.93 -14.74 19.62
N SER A 323 10.45 -14.09 20.67
CA SER A 323 10.66 -12.63 20.67
C SER A 323 11.53 -12.13 19.50
N VAL A 324 12.34 -13.02 18.90
CA VAL A 324 13.15 -12.75 17.71
C VAL A 324 12.28 -12.63 16.46
N SER A 325 11.40 -13.61 16.22
CA SER A 325 10.46 -13.60 15.08
C SER A 325 9.52 -12.39 15.12
N GLU A 326 8.98 -12.06 16.29
CA GLU A 326 8.12 -10.88 16.47
C GLU A 326 8.87 -9.58 16.13
N LYS A 327 10.06 -9.38 16.72
CA LYS A 327 10.90 -8.19 16.46
C LYS A 327 11.27 -8.08 14.98
N LYS A 328 11.58 -9.20 14.32
CA LYS A 328 11.88 -9.25 12.89
C LYS A 328 10.72 -8.70 12.06
N LEU A 329 9.50 -9.20 12.29
CA LEU A 329 8.32 -8.79 11.54
C LEU A 329 7.96 -7.32 11.81
N GLN A 330 8.01 -6.88 13.07
CA GLN A 330 7.76 -5.49 13.44
C GLN A 330 8.74 -4.54 12.73
N ARG A 331 10.05 -4.87 12.74
CA ARG A 331 11.07 -4.10 12.03
C ARG A 331 10.77 -4.02 10.53
N LEU A 332 10.43 -5.13 9.87
CA LEU A 332 10.08 -5.14 8.43
C LEU A 332 8.87 -4.26 8.10
N SER A 333 7.87 -4.20 8.98
CA SER A 333 6.67 -3.37 8.78
C SER A 333 6.93 -1.87 8.99
N MET A 334 7.74 -1.46 9.97
CA MET A 334 7.97 -0.04 10.29
C MET A 334 8.74 0.75 9.20
N ILE A 335 9.15 0.08 8.11
CA ILE A 335 10.12 0.61 7.16
C ILE A 335 9.47 1.33 5.94
N ASN A 336 8.14 1.40 5.83
CA ASN A 336 7.45 1.89 4.61
C ASN A 336 6.66 3.23 4.71
N PHE A 337 6.31 3.75 3.53
CA PHE A 337 6.22 5.15 3.06
C PHE A 337 4.99 5.97 3.43
N TYR A 338 5.17 7.30 3.41
CA TYR A 338 4.11 8.31 3.33
C TYR A 338 3.55 8.46 1.90
N PRO A 339 2.25 8.22 1.66
CA PRO A 339 1.59 8.56 0.40
C PRO A 339 1.41 10.08 0.35
N GLY A 340 1.91 10.72 -0.70
CA GLY A 340 1.84 12.17 -0.90
C GLY A 340 3.10 12.82 -1.46
N LEU A 341 4.18 12.04 -1.62
CA LEU A 341 5.49 12.58 -2.04
C LEU A 341 5.73 12.46 -3.55
N SER A 342 6.49 13.42 -4.07
CA SER A 342 6.89 13.51 -5.48
C SER A 342 7.67 12.25 -5.93
N PRO A 343 7.68 11.93 -7.25
CA PRO A 343 8.36 10.73 -7.76
C PRO A 343 9.84 10.61 -7.35
N ALA A 344 10.57 11.73 -7.28
CA ALA A 344 11.97 11.77 -6.88
C ALA A 344 12.16 11.44 -5.39
N ILE A 345 11.34 12.04 -4.51
CA ILE A 345 11.37 11.77 -3.06
C ILE A 345 10.91 10.34 -2.79
N ARG A 346 9.93 9.84 -3.56
CA ARG A 346 9.45 8.46 -3.49
C ARG A 346 10.58 7.48 -3.84
N LYS A 347 11.33 7.71 -4.91
CA LYS A 347 12.51 6.90 -5.28
C LYS A 347 13.59 6.93 -4.20
N GLN A 348 13.87 8.10 -3.62
CA GLN A 348 14.87 8.24 -2.55
C GLN A 348 14.45 7.52 -1.26
N GLN A 349 13.18 7.63 -0.90
CA GLN A 349 12.64 6.89 0.22
C GLN A 349 12.62 5.38 -0.10
N ILE A 350 12.31 4.91 -1.34
CA ILE A 350 12.29 3.47 -1.76
C ILE A 350 13.65 2.86 -1.47
N ASN A 351 14.69 3.58 -1.88
CA ASN A 351 16.06 3.22 -1.58
C ASN A 351 16.39 3.29 -0.07
N LYS A 352 15.71 4.09 0.74
CA LYS A 352 15.90 4.15 2.20
C LYS A 352 15.20 2.98 2.90
N ALA A 353 13.97 2.66 2.51
CA ALA A 353 13.19 1.55 3.02
C ALA A 353 13.83 0.21 2.64
N ALA A 354 14.20 0.04 1.37
CA ALA A 354 14.95 -1.12 0.93
C ALA A 354 16.26 -1.29 1.72
N CYS A 355 17.04 -0.21 1.92
CA CYS A 355 18.24 -0.27 2.76
C CYS A 355 17.97 -0.63 4.23
N LEU A 356 16.85 -0.19 4.80
CA LEU A 356 16.48 -0.53 6.18
C LEU A 356 15.97 -1.98 6.32
N LYS A 357 15.24 -2.48 5.32
CA LYS A 357 14.83 -3.90 5.24
C LYS A 357 16.07 -4.77 5.15
N LEU A 358 17.00 -4.40 4.28
CA LEU A 358 18.32 -5.03 4.17
C LEU A 358 19.12 -4.97 5.48
N PHE A 359 19.08 -3.84 6.18
CA PHE A 359 19.74 -3.67 7.47
C PHE A 359 19.20 -4.64 8.52
N THR A 360 17.87 -4.70 8.64
CA THR A 360 17.17 -5.61 9.55
C THR A 360 17.54 -7.06 9.25
N LEU A 361 17.51 -7.41 7.96
CA LEU A 361 17.80 -8.74 7.46
C LEU A 361 19.23 -9.19 7.81
N LEU A 362 20.23 -8.33 7.52
CA LEU A 362 21.63 -8.63 7.78
C LEU A 362 21.99 -8.66 9.27
N SER A 363 21.27 -7.91 10.11
CA SER A 363 21.53 -7.88 11.56
C SER A 363 21.06 -9.15 12.28
N ASP A 364 20.05 -9.83 11.73
CA ASP A 364 19.35 -10.91 12.41
C ASP A 364 19.69 -12.31 11.85
N HIS A 365 20.51 -12.43 10.79
CA HIS A 365 20.83 -13.71 10.16
C HIS A 365 22.32 -13.82 9.81
N ASP A 366 22.95 -14.85 10.37
CA ASP A 366 24.33 -15.23 10.05
C ASP A 366 24.43 -16.00 8.72
N ASP A 367 23.31 -16.53 8.23
CA ASP A 367 23.22 -17.48 7.12
C ASP A 367 22.77 -16.86 5.79
N ILE A 368 22.50 -15.55 5.74
CA ILE A 368 22.14 -14.89 4.48
C ILE A 368 23.38 -14.81 3.61
N ASP A 369 23.35 -15.52 2.49
CA ASP A 369 24.41 -15.46 1.50
C ASP A 369 24.55 -14.03 0.95
N PRO A 370 25.66 -13.33 1.26
CA PRO A 370 25.89 -11.99 0.75
C PRO A 370 26.13 -11.97 -0.78
N SER A 371 26.19 -13.13 -1.44
CA SER A 371 26.28 -13.24 -2.89
C SER A 371 25.09 -12.61 -3.62
N MET A 372 23.90 -12.56 -3.01
CA MET A 372 22.70 -11.96 -3.60
C MET A 372 22.86 -10.45 -3.90
N PHE A 373 23.77 -9.77 -3.20
CA PHE A 373 24.07 -8.35 -3.38
C PHE A 373 24.98 -8.08 -4.57
N LEU A 374 25.62 -9.12 -5.11
CA LEU A 374 26.66 -8.99 -6.11
C LEU A 374 26.14 -9.06 -7.54
N TYR A 375 24.86 -9.37 -7.76
CA TYR A 375 24.25 -9.38 -9.10
C TYR A 375 23.98 -7.97 -9.66
N TYR A 376 24.12 -6.93 -8.83
CA TYR A 376 23.94 -5.54 -9.22
C TYR A 376 25.27 -4.81 -9.42
N ASP A 377 25.18 -3.69 -10.14
CA ASP A 377 26.30 -2.82 -10.47
C ASP A 377 27.11 -2.47 -9.21
N ILE A 378 28.42 -2.63 -9.28
CA ILE A 378 29.35 -2.41 -8.15
C ILE A 378 29.21 -0.97 -7.61
N GLY A 379 28.62 -0.05 -8.37
CA GLY A 379 28.26 1.31 -7.91
C GLY A 379 27.17 1.39 -6.83
N ILE A 380 26.30 0.39 -6.66
CA ILE A 380 25.26 0.39 -5.61
C ILE A 380 25.86 0.03 -4.24
N VAL A 381 26.92 -0.76 -4.25
CA VAL A 381 27.61 -1.26 -3.06
C VAL A 381 28.16 -0.10 -2.19
N PRO A 382 28.86 0.92 -2.73
CA PRO A 382 29.22 2.15 -1.99
C PRO A 382 28.02 2.94 -1.42
N LEU A 383 26.86 2.88 -2.06
CA LEU A 383 25.62 3.53 -1.59
C LEU A 383 25.01 2.78 -0.39
N ILE A 384 25.04 1.45 -0.42
CA ILE A 384 24.66 0.60 0.73
C ILE A 384 25.66 0.81 1.87
N PHE A 385 26.96 0.80 1.57
CA PHE A 385 28.03 1.00 2.55
C PHE A 385 28.04 2.40 3.18
N SER A 386 27.86 3.45 2.38
CA SER A 386 27.76 4.81 2.91
C SER A 386 26.58 4.92 3.86
N LYS A 387 25.40 4.37 3.53
CA LYS A 387 24.25 4.32 4.46
C LYS A 387 24.48 3.46 5.70
N LEU A 388 25.18 2.33 5.59
CA LEU A 388 25.57 1.49 6.74
C LEU A 388 26.46 2.27 7.73
N LEU A 389 27.31 3.15 7.22
CA LEU A 389 28.24 3.98 8.00
C LEU A 389 27.63 5.33 8.43
N TYR A 390 26.61 5.84 7.74
CA TYR A 390 26.10 7.21 7.91
C TYR A 390 25.03 7.39 8.99
N VAL A 391 24.45 6.33 9.58
CA VAL A 391 23.32 6.47 10.52
C VAL A 391 23.73 6.31 11.99
N SER A 392 23.82 7.45 12.70
CA SER A 392 23.77 7.67 14.16
C SER A 392 25.06 7.48 14.97
N ARG A 393 25.56 8.61 15.49
CA ARG A 393 26.56 8.74 16.56
C ARG A 393 26.01 8.39 17.98
N TYR A 394 24.79 7.84 18.08
CA TYR A 394 24.05 7.76 19.36
C TYR A 394 23.63 6.34 19.80
N ASP A 395 24.07 5.27 19.14
CA ASP A 395 23.75 3.89 19.60
C ASP A 395 24.94 2.92 19.40
N PRO A 396 25.78 2.73 20.45
CA PRO A 396 26.98 1.88 20.38
C PRO A 396 26.69 0.40 20.14
N LEU A 397 25.53 -0.12 20.60
CA LEU A 397 25.16 -1.53 20.46
C LEU A 397 24.90 -1.88 18.99
N ARG A 398 24.26 -0.97 18.24
CA ARG A 398 24.07 -1.13 16.79
C ARG A 398 25.36 -1.01 15.98
N THR A 399 26.37 -0.29 16.46
CA THR A 399 27.65 -0.16 15.75
C THR A 399 28.41 -1.49 15.67
N LYS A 400 28.36 -2.31 16.72
CA LYS A 400 29.00 -3.64 16.72
C LYS A 400 28.34 -4.60 15.73
N GLU A 401 27.01 -4.71 15.76
CA GLU A 401 26.24 -5.53 14.81
C GLU A 401 26.50 -5.09 13.36
N ARG A 402 26.52 -3.78 13.11
CA ARG A 402 26.84 -3.18 11.81
C ARG A 402 28.24 -3.53 11.30
N LEU A 403 29.24 -3.44 12.17
CA LEU A 403 30.62 -3.79 11.83
C LEU A 403 30.77 -5.29 11.58
N THR A 404 30.03 -6.13 12.32
CA THR A 404 29.99 -7.58 12.08
C THR A 404 29.37 -7.90 10.71
N ILE A 405 28.25 -7.24 10.35
CA ILE A 405 27.65 -7.36 9.01
C ILE A 405 28.63 -6.92 7.93
N PHE A 406 29.25 -5.75 8.12
CA PHE A 406 30.24 -5.19 7.20
C PHE A 406 31.41 -6.16 6.98
N TYR A 407 31.92 -6.73 8.08
CA TYR A 407 32.97 -7.73 8.05
C TYR A 407 32.56 -9.01 7.32
N LYS A 408 31.34 -9.50 7.53
CA LYS A 408 30.79 -10.68 6.83
C LYS A 408 30.65 -10.45 5.32
N ILE A 409 30.13 -9.28 4.91
CA ILE A 409 30.04 -8.90 3.49
C ILE A 409 31.44 -8.83 2.88
N LEU A 410 32.39 -8.16 3.54
CA LEU A 410 33.77 -8.07 3.07
C LEU A 410 34.43 -9.45 2.99
N LYS A 411 34.15 -10.37 3.92
CA LYS A 411 34.72 -11.72 3.90
C LYS A 411 34.03 -12.69 2.94
N CYS A 412 32.92 -12.31 2.33
CA CYS A 412 32.25 -13.15 1.33
C CYS A 412 33.21 -13.43 0.14
N LYS A 413 33.50 -14.71 -0.12
CA LYS A 413 34.42 -15.12 -1.21
C LYS A 413 33.97 -14.59 -2.58
N VAL A 414 32.66 -14.53 -2.81
CA VAL A 414 32.09 -14.00 -4.05
C VAL A 414 32.35 -12.49 -4.16
N PHE A 415 32.21 -11.74 -3.05
CA PHE A 415 32.51 -10.31 -3.00
C PHE A 415 33.97 -10.03 -3.29
N GLN A 416 34.87 -10.78 -2.63
CA GLN A 416 36.31 -10.70 -2.86
C GLN A 416 36.69 -10.98 -4.32
N LYS A 417 36.06 -11.97 -4.96
CA LYS A 417 36.29 -12.29 -6.38
C LYS A 417 35.83 -11.17 -7.31
N LYS A 418 34.64 -10.59 -7.09
CA LYS A 418 34.12 -9.46 -7.89
C LYS A 418 34.91 -8.18 -7.66
N LEU A 419 35.29 -7.87 -6.42
CA LEU A 419 36.16 -6.73 -6.11
C LEU A 419 37.51 -6.87 -6.81
N SER A 420 38.08 -8.07 -6.82
CA SER A 420 39.30 -8.37 -7.58
C SER A 420 39.12 -8.19 -9.09
N GLN A 421 37.97 -8.58 -9.65
CA GLN A 421 37.65 -8.36 -11.07
C GLN A 421 37.49 -6.87 -11.39
N ALA A 422 36.80 -6.11 -10.53
CA ALA A 422 36.63 -4.66 -10.70
C ALA A 422 37.95 -3.92 -10.62
N ASN A 423 38.81 -4.26 -9.65
CA ASN A 423 40.16 -3.71 -9.55
C ASN A 423 40.98 -4.01 -10.81
N ARG A 424 40.89 -5.24 -11.35
CA ARG A 424 41.55 -5.58 -12.64
C ARG A 424 41.02 -4.74 -13.80
N LEU A 425 39.71 -4.54 -13.88
CA LEU A 425 39.11 -3.70 -14.93
C LEU A 425 39.54 -2.23 -14.80
N GLN A 426 39.61 -1.71 -13.59
CA GLN A 426 40.08 -0.34 -13.33
C GLN A 426 41.54 -0.18 -13.73
N ILE A 427 42.42 -1.12 -13.31
CA ILE A 427 43.83 -1.14 -13.72
C ILE A 427 43.95 -1.19 -15.25
N ASN A 428 43.15 -2.03 -15.92
CA ASN A 428 43.15 -2.12 -17.37
C ASN A 428 42.68 -0.82 -18.04
N ARG A 429 41.69 -0.14 -17.46
CA ARG A 429 41.19 1.14 -17.94
C ARG A 429 42.23 2.24 -17.80
N ASP A 430 42.89 2.32 -16.66
CA ASP A 430 43.95 3.31 -16.41
C ASP A 430 45.16 3.06 -17.32
N ALA A 431 45.52 1.78 -17.54
CA ALA A 431 46.55 1.40 -18.50
C ALA A 431 46.19 1.76 -19.95
N LEU A 432 44.91 1.60 -20.34
CA LEU A 432 44.43 1.98 -21.66
C LEU A 432 44.49 3.50 -21.84
N MET A 433 44.01 4.28 -20.87
CA MET A 433 44.08 5.74 -20.89
C MET A 433 45.54 6.23 -21.01
N LYS A 434 46.47 5.62 -20.27
CA LYS A 434 47.89 5.95 -20.38
C LYS A 434 48.44 5.64 -21.77
N LYS A 435 48.07 4.50 -22.36
CA LYS A 435 48.49 4.13 -23.71
C LYS A 435 47.92 5.07 -24.79
N GLU A 436 46.67 5.51 -24.63
CA GLU A 436 46.05 6.52 -25.50
C GLU A 436 46.78 7.86 -25.40
N GLU A 437 47.15 8.29 -24.19
CA GLU A 437 47.94 9.51 -23.96
C GLU A 437 49.32 9.42 -24.62
N GLU A 438 50.04 8.31 -24.44
CA GLU A 438 51.33 8.06 -25.09
C GLU A 438 51.23 8.06 -26.63
N THR A 439 50.13 7.52 -27.16
CA THR A 439 49.85 7.50 -28.61
C THR A 439 49.55 8.91 -29.12
N ARG A 440 48.80 9.71 -28.36
CA ARG A 440 48.51 11.10 -28.70
C ARG A 440 49.79 11.94 -28.74
N MET A 441 50.64 11.86 -27.72
CA MET A 441 51.92 12.57 -27.71
C MET A 441 52.85 12.17 -28.87
N LYS A 442 52.89 10.87 -29.22
CA LYS A 442 53.66 10.40 -30.39
C LYS A 442 53.13 10.97 -31.70
N ASN A 443 51.81 11.07 -31.85
CA ASN A 443 51.19 11.65 -33.04
C ASN A 443 51.46 13.16 -33.13
N GLU A 444 51.32 13.90 -32.03
CA GLU A 444 51.65 15.33 -31.96
C GLU A 444 53.13 15.58 -32.34
N GLN A 445 54.05 14.74 -31.85
CA GLN A 445 55.47 14.82 -32.23
C GLN A 445 55.68 14.53 -33.72
N LEU A 446 55.02 13.51 -34.27
CA LEU A 446 55.10 13.17 -35.70
C LEU A 446 54.54 14.30 -36.59
N GLU A 447 53.50 14.99 -36.14
CA GLU A 447 52.94 16.15 -36.84
C GLU A 447 53.92 17.33 -36.82
N ALA A 448 54.54 17.62 -35.67
CA ALA A 448 55.58 18.65 -35.54
C ALA A 448 56.80 18.36 -36.44
N ASP A 449 57.29 17.12 -36.44
CA ASP A 449 58.40 16.68 -37.29
C ASP A 449 58.05 16.81 -38.78
N ASN A 450 56.80 16.50 -39.16
CA ASN A 450 56.35 16.63 -40.54
C ASN A 450 56.21 18.10 -40.98
N ALA A 451 55.77 18.99 -40.10
CA ALA A 451 55.73 20.42 -40.35
C ALA A 451 57.14 21.00 -40.56
N ALA A 452 58.08 20.65 -39.68
CA ALA A 452 59.48 21.07 -39.79
C ALA A 452 60.13 20.58 -41.11
N LEU A 453 59.88 19.32 -41.49
CA LEU A 453 60.34 18.79 -42.78
C LEU A 453 59.71 19.49 -43.97
N SER A 454 58.44 19.89 -43.90
CA SER A 454 57.78 20.63 -44.98
C SER A 454 58.42 22.00 -45.18
N GLU A 455 58.71 22.69 -44.09
CA GLU A 455 59.36 24.00 -44.09
C GLU A 455 60.81 23.94 -44.60
N GLU A 456 61.57 22.93 -44.20
CA GLU A 456 62.93 22.71 -44.72
C GLU A 456 62.92 22.43 -46.24
N ASN A 457 61.95 21.63 -46.72
CA ASN A 457 61.79 21.39 -48.16
C ASN A 457 61.41 22.66 -48.91
N ARG A 458 60.62 23.57 -48.32
CA ARG A 458 60.29 24.88 -48.90
C ARG A 458 61.57 25.71 -49.06
N ARG A 459 62.40 25.80 -48.02
CA ARG A 459 63.69 26.52 -48.06
C ARG A 459 64.64 25.96 -49.10
N LEU A 460 64.76 24.63 -49.19
CA LEU A 460 65.61 23.98 -50.20
C LEU A 460 65.13 24.28 -51.63
N LYS A 461 63.81 24.28 -51.87
CA LYS A 461 63.25 24.67 -53.17
C LYS A 461 63.57 26.13 -53.52
N GLU A 462 63.47 27.03 -52.55
CA GLU A 462 63.83 28.45 -52.72
C GLU A 462 65.32 28.64 -53.02
N GLN A 463 66.20 27.92 -52.32
CA GLN A 463 67.64 27.92 -52.60
C GLN A 463 67.96 27.41 -54.01
N ILE A 464 67.33 26.30 -54.43
CA ILE A 464 67.51 25.78 -55.79
C ILE A 464 67.04 26.81 -56.82
N ALA A 465 65.88 27.44 -56.62
CA ALA A 465 65.38 28.48 -57.52
C ALA A 465 66.33 29.70 -57.60
N SER A 466 66.90 30.13 -56.47
CA SER A 466 67.90 31.21 -56.42
C SER A 466 69.19 30.86 -57.16
N LEU A 467 69.71 29.63 -56.98
CA LEU A 467 70.90 29.15 -57.67
C LEU A 467 70.67 29.05 -59.19
N MET A 468 69.50 28.57 -59.61
CA MET A 468 69.13 28.55 -61.04
C MET A 468 69.02 29.96 -61.64
N ALA A 469 68.56 30.95 -60.86
CA ALA A 469 68.50 32.35 -61.30
C ALA A 469 69.90 32.99 -61.41
N GLN A 470 70.84 32.68 -60.50
CA GLN A 470 72.23 33.18 -60.55
C GLN A 470 73.03 32.59 -61.73
N ASN A 471 72.78 31.33 -62.10
CA ASN A 471 73.49 30.63 -63.16
C ASN A 471 73.00 30.95 -64.59
N SER A 472 72.04 31.86 -64.74
CA SER A 472 71.56 32.37 -66.03
C SER A 472 72.54 33.34 -66.71
N THR A 473 73.69 33.68 -66.11
CA THR A 473 74.59 34.70 -66.66
C THR A 473 76.08 34.34 -66.79
N ASP A 474 76.55 33.13 -66.43
CA ASP A 474 77.95 32.79 -66.78
C ASP A 474 78.32 31.30 -66.83
N SER A 475 79.09 30.97 -67.87
CA SER A 475 80.03 29.85 -68.08
C SER A 475 79.73 28.41 -67.61
N LYS A 476 80.03 27.45 -68.50
CA LYS A 476 79.92 25.97 -68.38
C LYS A 476 80.48 25.35 -67.08
N THR A 477 81.33 26.03 -66.33
CA THR A 477 81.89 25.53 -65.05
C THR A 477 80.85 25.51 -63.92
N SER A 478 79.84 26.38 -63.98
CA SER A 478 78.79 26.48 -62.94
C SER A 478 77.76 25.34 -62.98
N TYR A 479 77.59 24.69 -64.14
CA TYR A 479 76.63 23.59 -64.31
C TYR A 479 77.05 22.30 -63.59
N LEU A 480 78.36 22.00 -63.51
CA LEU A 480 78.87 20.81 -62.83
C LEU A 480 78.76 20.88 -61.30
N GLU A 481 79.01 22.06 -60.72
CA GLU A 481 78.82 22.28 -59.27
C GLU A 481 77.32 22.27 -58.89
N ALA A 482 76.46 22.79 -59.78
CA ALA A 482 75.01 22.69 -59.61
C ALA A 482 74.53 21.22 -59.66
N GLU A 483 75.03 20.40 -60.59
CA GLU A 483 74.69 18.96 -60.66
C GLU A 483 75.16 18.18 -59.42
N GLN A 484 76.38 18.41 -58.93
CA GLN A 484 76.88 17.76 -57.72
C GLN A 484 76.07 18.15 -56.47
N ASN A 485 75.70 19.44 -56.35
CA ASN A 485 74.87 19.90 -55.24
C ASN A 485 73.44 19.36 -55.33
N VAL A 486 72.84 19.31 -56.51
CA VAL A 486 71.50 18.72 -56.72
C VAL A 486 71.51 17.22 -56.44
N GLY A 487 72.56 16.49 -56.82
CA GLY A 487 72.75 15.07 -56.51
C GLY A 487 72.87 14.80 -55.00
N SER A 488 73.66 15.61 -54.29
CA SER A 488 73.80 15.56 -52.82
C SER A 488 72.47 15.83 -52.11
N ILE A 489 71.70 16.82 -52.60
CA ILE A 489 70.37 17.15 -52.06
C ILE A 489 69.38 16.00 -52.34
N ALA A 490 69.39 15.41 -53.53
CA ALA A 490 68.50 14.30 -53.90
C ALA A 490 68.75 13.04 -53.02
N GLU A 491 70.00 12.72 -52.72
CA GLU A 491 70.33 11.61 -51.80
C GLU A 491 69.93 11.89 -50.35
N ARG A 492 70.07 13.14 -49.89
CA ARG A 492 69.54 13.55 -48.57
C ARG A 492 68.02 13.42 -48.49
N VAL A 493 67.31 13.78 -49.56
CA VAL A 493 65.84 13.62 -49.66
C VAL A 493 65.43 12.14 -49.65
N LYS A 494 66.11 11.28 -50.43
CA LYS A 494 65.85 9.82 -50.46
C LYS A 494 66.10 9.15 -49.10
N THR A 495 67.20 9.48 -48.44
CA THR A 495 67.56 8.92 -47.12
C THR A 495 66.53 9.31 -46.06
N ARG A 496 65.99 10.53 -46.13
CA ARG A 496 64.94 11.03 -45.22
C ARG A 496 63.56 10.44 -45.51
N ALA A 497 63.21 10.19 -46.79
CA ALA A 497 61.99 9.47 -47.15
C ALA A 497 61.97 8.02 -46.61
N LYS A 498 63.13 7.34 -46.57
CA LYS A 498 63.28 6.03 -45.92
C LYS A 498 63.05 6.10 -44.39
N ARG A 499 63.48 7.17 -43.71
CA ARG A 499 63.20 7.39 -42.27
C ARG A 499 61.70 7.61 -42.02
N ARG A 500 61.01 8.39 -42.85
CA ARG A 500 59.54 8.57 -42.80
C ARG A 500 58.76 7.25 -42.92
N LYS A 501 59.21 6.32 -43.78
CA LYS A 501 58.58 4.99 -43.91
C LYS A 501 58.78 4.09 -42.70
N ARG A 502 59.86 4.26 -41.93
CA ARG A 502 60.15 3.47 -40.73
C ARG A 502 59.42 3.95 -39.48
N GLY A 503 59.07 5.24 -39.39
CA GLY A 503 58.28 5.79 -38.27
C GLY A 503 56.76 5.58 -38.37
N ARG A 504 56.25 5.05 -39.50
CA ARG A 504 54.82 4.77 -39.73
C ARG A 504 54.42 3.29 -39.54
N LYS A 505 55.39 2.38 -39.36
CA LYS A 505 55.16 1.00 -38.91
C LYS A 505 55.34 0.96 -37.40
#